data_AF-A0A350J673-F1
#
_entry.id   AF-A0A350J673-F1
#
_cell.length_a   1.000
_cell.length_b   1.000
_cell.length_c   1.000
_cell.angle_alpha   90.00
_cell.angle_beta   90.00
_cell.angle_gamma   90.00
#
_symmetry.space_group_name_H-M   'P 1'
#
loop_
_entity.id
_entity.type
_entity.pdbx_description
1 polymer ?
#
loop_
_entity_poly.entity_id
_entity_poly.type
_entity_poly.pdbx_seq_one_letter_code
_entity_poly.pdbx_strand_id
1 'polypeptide(L)'
;MEEDGSKTLSAIKLILAAILIVLYLIVLFLSLKPNISNEYRLYYIDKTSKRWPGQDGYDCTIGQTITFDDQSSDLKKIDRGRRDASGEGCLIEPDLTVIYLDSIPQGDYVVTMEFAPSEIDELIDVSVTGCSFSEQFVPDSRGDSVVEIPISLNRNASPEDNLITIRISSGSHDLIMLKEVTVNAA
;
A
#
# COMPACT_ATOMS: atom_id res chain seq x y z
N MET A 1 -43.23 31.63 43.24
CA MET A 1 -43.33 30.60 42.18
C MET A 1 -42.18 30.76 41.16
N GLU A 2 -40.98 31.11 41.65
CA GLU A 2 -39.82 31.50 40.81
C GLU A 2 -38.63 30.53 41.01
N GLU A 3 -38.70 29.69 42.04
CA GLU A 3 -37.62 28.78 42.45
C GLU A 3 -37.55 27.50 41.60
N ASP A 4 -38.64 27.12 40.93
CA ASP A 4 -38.79 25.85 40.22
C ASP A 4 -38.23 25.91 38.78
N GLY A 5 -38.32 27.08 38.13
CA GLY A 5 -37.76 27.33 36.80
C GLY A 5 -36.23 27.34 36.77
N SER A 6 -35.59 27.75 37.87
CA SER A 6 -34.12 27.77 37.96
C SER A 6 -33.52 26.37 38.13
N LYS A 7 -34.20 25.49 38.88
CA LYS A 7 -33.76 24.11 39.13
C LYS A 7 -33.86 23.25 37.88
N THR A 8 -34.94 23.42 37.12
CA THR A 8 -35.16 22.74 35.83
C THR A 8 -34.15 23.18 34.76
N LEU A 9 -33.84 24.48 34.66
CA LEU A 9 -32.80 24.98 33.76
C LEU A 9 -31.41 24.45 34.13
N SER A 10 -31.10 24.37 35.43
CA SER A 10 -29.84 23.81 35.91
C SER A 10 -29.72 22.31 35.59
N ALA A 11 -30.81 21.55 35.75
CA ALA A 11 -30.84 20.13 35.42
C ALA A 11 -30.63 19.87 33.91
N ILE A 12 -31.25 20.68 33.05
CA ILE A 12 -31.08 20.57 31.58
C ILE A 12 -29.63 20.85 31.17
N LYS A 13 -28.99 21.87 31.77
CA LYS A 13 -27.57 22.18 31.52
C LYS A 13 -26.65 21.03 31.94
N LEU A 14 -26.94 20.39 33.08
CA LEU A 14 -26.18 19.24 33.56
C LEU A 14 -26.28 18.05 32.61
N ILE A 15 -27.49 17.76 32.12
CA ILE A 15 -27.74 16.69 31.16
C ILE A 15 -27.01 16.97 29.83
N LEU A 16 -27.08 18.20 29.32
CA LEU A 16 -26.38 18.58 28.09
C LEU A 16 -24.86 18.47 28.25
N ALA A 17 -24.31 18.90 29.39
CA ALA A 17 -22.89 18.75 29.71
C ALA A 17 -22.48 17.28 29.78
N ALA A 18 -23.29 16.42 30.39
CA ALA A 18 -23.04 14.99 30.46
C ALA A 18 -23.02 14.35 29.05
N ILE A 19 -23.97 14.73 28.18
CA ILE A 19 -24.01 14.26 26.79
C ILE A 19 -22.75 14.70 26.02
N LEU A 20 -22.33 15.96 26.18
CA LEU A 20 -21.10 16.49 25.58
C LEU A 20 -19.86 15.73 26.04
N ILE A 21 -19.76 15.43 27.34
CA ILE A 21 -18.65 14.64 27.89
C ILE A 21 -18.62 13.23 27.31
N VAL A 22 -19.77 12.56 27.25
CA VAL A 22 -19.87 11.21 26.66
C VAL A 22 -19.51 11.23 25.18
N LEU A 23 -20.02 12.20 24.41
CA LEU A 23 -19.70 12.34 22.99
C LEU A 23 -18.21 12.61 22.77
N TYR A 24 -17.60 13.44 23.61
CA TYR A 24 -16.16 13.70 23.58
C TYR A 24 -15.34 12.43 23.84
N LEU A 25 -15.73 11.63 24.83
CA LEU A 25 -15.08 10.34 25.12
C LEU A 25 -15.23 9.34 23.97
N ILE A 26 -16.38 9.30 23.29
CA ILE A 26 -16.60 8.45 22.11
C ILE A 26 -15.67 8.86 20.96
N VAL A 27 -15.58 10.17 20.67
CA VAL A 27 -14.69 10.68 19.61
C VAL A 27 -13.23 10.38 19.93
N LEU A 28 -12.80 10.56 21.18
CA LEU A 28 -11.47 10.18 21.64
C LEU A 28 -11.21 8.68 21.45
N PHE A 29 -12.17 7.84 21.82
CA PHE A 29 -12.04 6.39 21.69
C PHE A 29 -11.96 5.94 20.22
N LEU A 30 -12.77 6.54 19.34
CA LEU A 30 -12.70 6.30 17.89
C LEU A 30 -11.37 6.80 17.30
N SER A 31 -10.82 7.88 17.85
CA SER A 31 -9.50 8.42 17.44
C SER A 31 -8.33 7.54 17.89
N LEU A 32 -8.50 6.63 18.86
CA LEU A 32 -7.47 5.66 19.26
C LEU A 32 -7.33 4.49 18.27
N LYS A 33 -8.35 4.23 17.44
CA LYS A 33 -8.32 3.25 16.35
C LYS A 33 -8.86 3.88 15.08
N PRO A 34 -8.15 4.89 14.53
CA PRO A 34 -8.58 5.52 13.30
C PRO A 34 -8.61 4.44 12.22
N ASN A 35 -9.74 4.33 11.52
CA ASN A 35 -9.85 3.49 10.32
C ASN A 35 -9.20 4.25 9.16
N ILE A 36 -7.88 4.36 9.24
CA ILE A 36 -7.01 5.03 8.28
C ILE A 36 -6.26 3.96 7.51
N SER A 37 -5.83 4.34 6.32
CA SER A 37 -4.98 3.50 5.50
C SER A 37 -3.68 3.16 6.27
N ASN A 38 -3.13 1.97 6.03
CA ASN A 38 -1.95 1.48 6.75
C ASN A 38 -0.75 2.42 6.55
N GLU A 39 -0.64 3.00 5.36
CA GLU A 39 0.36 3.97 4.95
C GLU A 39 0.33 5.23 5.84
N TYR A 40 -0.88 5.74 6.14
CA TYR A 40 -1.06 6.88 7.03
C TYR A 40 -0.59 6.56 8.45
N ARG A 41 -0.95 5.37 8.93
CA ARG A 41 -0.66 4.92 10.30
C ARG A 41 0.83 4.73 10.52
N LEU A 42 1.52 4.06 9.60
CA LEU A 42 2.96 3.77 9.68
C LEU A 42 3.81 5.04 9.74
N TYR A 43 3.44 6.08 8.98
CA TYR A 43 4.20 7.32 8.95
C TYR A 43 3.84 8.30 10.08
N TYR A 44 2.56 8.60 10.29
CA TYR A 44 2.15 9.64 11.23
C TYR A 44 1.97 9.14 12.66
N ILE A 45 1.57 7.88 12.85
CA ILE A 45 1.26 7.33 14.18
C ILE A 45 2.44 6.54 14.72
N ASP A 46 2.82 5.47 14.03
CA ASP A 46 3.82 4.52 14.53
C ASP A 46 5.25 5.07 14.36
N LYS A 47 5.44 6.07 13.49
CA LYS A 47 6.74 6.73 13.20
C LYS A 47 7.87 5.77 12.86
N THR A 48 7.53 4.55 12.46
CA THR A 48 8.47 3.51 12.02
C THR A 48 9.00 3.85 10.62
N SER A 49 8.21 4.58 9.82
CA SER A 49 8.64 5.15 8.54
C SER A 49 9.22 6.56 8.71
N LYS A 50 10.45 6.75 8.22
CA LYS A 50 11.14 8.07 8.21
C LYS A 50 10.67 9.02 7.09
N ARG A 51 9.92 8.52 6.10
CA ARG A 51 9.38 9.27 4.95
C ARG A 51 7.94 8.86 4.67
N TRP A 52 7.13 9.82 4.23
CA TRP A 52 5.73 9.62 3.91
C TRP A 52 5.66 8.72 2.67
N PRO A 53 4.96 7.58 2.72
CA PRO A 53 4.84 6.68 1.58
C PRO A 53 4.05 7.27 0.40
N GLY A 54 3.43 8.46 0.55
CA GLY A 54 2.61 9.10 -0.49
C GLY A 54 3.09 10.47 -0.94
N GLN A 55 4.24 10.55 -1.61
CA GLN A 55 4.41 11.49 -2.74
C GLN A 55 5.60 11.15 -3.63
N ASP A 56 6.53 10.32 -3.15
CA ASP A 56 7.67 9.86 -3.94
C ASP A 56 7.72 8.32 -3.89
N GLY A 57 7.25 7.68 -4.96
CA GLY A 57 7.41 6.23 -5.16
C GLY A 57 8.89 5.84 -5.33
N TYR A 58 9.19 4.62 -5.79
CA TYR A 58 10.56 4.31 -6.21
C TYR A 58 10.91 5.21 -7.39
N ASP A 59 11.96 6.04 -7.25
CA ASP A 59 12.53 6.77 -8.38
C ASP A 59 13.08 5.74 -9.36
N CYS A 60 12.26 5.39 -10.34
CA CYS A 60 12.59 4.35 -11.30
C CYS A 60 13.16 5.03 -12.54
N THR A 61 14.45 4.82 -12.79
CA THR A 61 15.01 5.16 -14.10
C THR A 61 14.58 4.06 -15.09
N ILE A 62 14.21 4.43 -16.32
CA ILE A 62 13.87 3.44 -17.35
C ILE A 62 15.09 2.52 -17.58
N GLY A 63 14.85 1.21 -17.60
CA GLY A 63 15.88 0.18 -17.71
C GLY A 63 16.66 -0.09 -16.42
N GLN A 64 16.30 0.56 -15.31
CA GLN A 64 16.85 0.25 -14.00
C GLN A 64 16.09 -0.93 -13.40
N THR A 65 16.84 -1.97 -13.05
CA THR A 65 16.35 -3.07 -12.24
C THR A 65 16.32 -2.65 -10.78
N ILE A 66 15.14 -2.70 -10.18
CA ILE A 66 14.94 -2.55 -8.74
C ILE A 66 15.08 -3.93 -8.13
N THR A 67 16.22 -4.18 -7.50
CA THR A 67 16.46 -5.39 -6.72
C THR A 67 16.05 -5.15 -5.27
N PHE A 68 15.35 -6.12 -4.68
CA PHE A 68 14.91 -6.03 -3.28
C PHE A 68 15.92 -6.63 -2.27
N ASP A 69 17.06 -7.08 -2.77
CA ASP A 69 18.20 -7.62 -1.99
C ASP A 69 18.96 -6.52 -1.24
N ASP A 70 19.13 -5.36 -1.87
CA ASP A 70 20.12 -4.39 -1.40
C ASP A 70 19.77 -3.82 -0.01
N GLN A 71 20.79 -3.42 0.75
CA GLN A 71 20.67 -2.78 2.06
C GLN A 71 20.00 -1.38 1.99
N SER A 72 19.30 -1.09 0.89
CA SER A 72 18.52 0.12 0.69
C SER A 72 17.38 0.17 1.71
N SER A 73 17.16 1.35 2.25
CA SER A 73 16.11 1.62 3.24
C SER A 73 14.70 1.62 2.65
N ASP A 74 14.55 1.07 1.45
CA ASP A 74 13.50 1.44 0.51
C ASP A 74 12.33 0.47 0.50
N LEU A 75 12.42 -0.64 1.26
CA LEU A 75 11.27 -1.49 1.62
C LEU A 75 10.06 -0.71 2.17
N LYS A 76 10.27 0.54 2.62
CA LYS A 76 9.21 1.50 2.99
C LYS A 76 8.24 1.84 1.86
N LYS A 77 8.59 1.52 0.61
CA LYS A 77 7.80 1.77 -0.59
C LYS A 77 7.02 0.53 -1.06
N ILE A 78 6.97 -0.50 -0.21
CA ILE A 78 6.09 -1.66 -0.32
C ILE A 78 5.17 -1.67 0.91
N ASP A 79 3.84 -1.62 0.73
CA ASP A 79 2.89 -1.52 1.87
C ASP A 79 2.91 -2.80 2.76
N ARG A 80 3.18 -3.98 2.16
CA ARG A 80 3.19 -5.29 2.84
C ARG A 80 4.33 -6.22 2.41
N GLY A 81 5.55 -5.68 2.36
CA GLY A 81 6.77 -6.43 2.07
C GLY A 81 7.63 -6.65 3.32
N ARG A 82 8.19 -7.85 3.46
CA ARG A 82 9.25 -8.15 4.43
C ARG A 82 10.49 -8.67 3.70
N ARG A 83 11.67 -8.26 4.14
CA ARG A 83 12.92 -8.85 3.67
C ARG A 83 12.98 -10.34 4.01
N ASP A 84 13.44 -11.16 3.07
CA ASP A 84 13.82 -12.53 3.41
C ASP A 84 15.09 -12.57 4.26
N ALA A 85 15.21 -13.58 5.13
CA ALA A 85 16.36 -13.75 6.01
C ALA A 85 17.66 -14.02 5.23
N SER A 86 17.56 -14.56 4.00
CA SER A 86 18.70 -14.83 3.12
C SER A 86 19.24 -13.57 2.41
N GLY A 87 18.42 -12.52 2.32
CA GLY A 87 18.71 -11.35 1.48
C GLY A 87 18.27 -11.51 0.02
N GLU A 88 17.77 -12.67 -0.42
CA GLU A 88 17.51 -12.93 -1.85
C GLU A 88 16.25 -12.26 -2.43
N GLY A 89 15.54 -11.43 -1.65
CA GLY A 89 14.38 -10.67 -2.14
C GLY A 89 13.42 -10.20 -1.05
N CYS A 90 12.22 -9.82 -1.49
CA CYS A 90 11.12 -9.41 -0.61
C CYS A 90 10.04 -10.49 -0.56
N LEU A 91 9.75 -11.00 0.62
CA LEU A 91 8.54 -11.75 0.93
C LEU A 91 7.36 -10.77 0.91
N ILE A 92 6.37 -11.03 0.08
CA ILE A 92 5.17 -10.21 -0.08
C ILE A 92 3.96 -10.99 0.43
N GLU A 93 3.08 -10.30 1.16
CA GLU A 93 1.82 -10.88 1.59
C GLU A 93 0.83 -10.92 0.41
N PRO A 94 0.26 -12.10 0.10
CA PRO A 94 -0.63 -12.29 -1.03
C PRO A 94 -1.97 -11.58 -0.91
N ASP A 95 -2.37 -11.10 0.27
CA ASP A 95 -3.71 -10.54 0.45
C ASP A 95 -3.84 -9.12 -0.13
N LEU A 96 -2.77 -8.31 -0.10
CA LEU A 96 -2.75 -6.97 -0.69
C LEU A 96 -1.37 -6.29 -0.74
N THR A 97 -0.38 -6.84 -1.45
CA THR A 97 0.89 -6.13 -1.57
C THR A 97 0.83 -5.06 -2.65
N VAL A 98 1.29 -3.85 -2.31
CA VAL A 98 1.31 -2.70 -3.21
C VAL A 98 2.73 -2.15 -3.33
N ILE A 99 3.20 -1.99 -4.57
CA ILE A 99 4.49 -1.39 -4.92
C ILE A 99 4.22 -0.07 -5.66
N TYR A 100 4.91 0.99 -5.23
CA TYR A 100 4.76 2.33 -5.80
C TYR A 100 6.00 2.69 -6.63
N LEU A 101 5.81 2.92 -7.93
CA LEU A 101 6.85 3.44 -8.83
C LEU A 101 6.49 4.85 -9.28
N ASP A 102 7.48 5.74 -9.28
CA ASP A 102 7.31 7.15 -9.58
C ASP A 102 8.43 7.63 -10.53
N SER A 103 8.32 8.88 -10.99
CA SER A 103 9.26 9.53 -11.90
C SER A 103 9.33 8.89 -13.31
N ILE A 104 8.34 8.08 -13.69
CA ILE A 104 8.28 7.44 -15.02
C ILE A 104 7.70 8.45 -16.05
N PRO A 105 8.39 8.71 -17.18
CA PRO A 105 7.89 9.62 -18.20
C PRO A 105 6.67 9.07 -18.94
N GLN A 106 6.05 9.87 -19.80
CA GLN A 106 4.97 9.40 -20.66
C GLN A 106 5.52 8.45 -21.72
N GLY A 107 4.85 7.33 -21.95
CA GLY A 107 5.26 6.35 -22.95
C GLY A 107 4.58 5.01 -22.77
N ASP A 108 4.93 4.09 -23.65
CA ASP A 108 4.61 2.68 -23.55
C ASP A 108 5.79 1.97 -22.88
N TYR A 109 5.50 1.19 -21.86
CA TYR A 109 6.50 0.46 -21.08
C TYR A 109 6.05 -0.98 -20.86
N VAL A 110 7.01 -1.83 -20.51
CA VAL A 110 6.79 -3.18 -20.00
C VAL A 110 7.37 -3.24 -18.60
N VAL A 111 6.52 -3.56 -17.63
CA VAL A 111 6.94 -3.85 -16.26
C VAL A 111 7.22 -5.34 -16.17
N THR A 112 8.47 -5.70 -15.98
CA THR A 112 8.92 -7.08 -15.78
C THR A 112 9.09 -7.34 -14.29
N MET A 113 8.46 -8.39 -13.78
CA MET A 113 8.58 -8.84 -12.39
C MET A 113 9.10 -10.26 -12.34
N GLU A 114 10.09 -10.50 -11.49
CA GLU A 114 10.67 -11.82 -11.28
C GLU A 114 10.33 -12.34 -9.88
N PHE A 115 9.66 -13.48 -9.84
CA PHE A 115 9.27 -14.18 -8.63
C PHE A 115 10.13 -15.42 -8.44
N ALA A 116 10.59 -15.64 -7.21
CA ALA A 116 11.30 -16.87 -6.86
C ALA A 116 10.35 -18.09 -6.93
N PRO A 117 10.90 -19.31 -7.02
CA PRO A 117 10.10 -20.51 -7.12
C PRO A 117 9.22 -20.65 -5.87
N SER A 118 7.96 -20.99 -6.08
CA SER A 118 7.01 -21.16 -4.98
C SER A 118 6.20 -22.43 -5.16
N GLU A 119 5.86 -23.09 -4.05
CA GLU A 119 4.93 -24.22 -4.03
C GLU A 119 3.45 -23.77 -4.04
N ILE A 120 3.22 -22.46 -4.18
CA ILE A 120 1.88 -21.89 -4.29
C ILE A 120 1.24 -22.32 -5.60
N ASP A 121 0.25 -23.20 -5.50
CA ASP A 121 -0.54 -23.71 -6.62
C ASP A 121 -1.78 -22.82 -6.91
N GLU A 122 -1.76 -21.58 -6.41
CA GLU A 122 -2.83 -20.61 -6.56
C GLU A 122 -2.48 -19.48 -7.53
N LEU A 123 -3.51 -18.91 -8.15
CA LEU A 123 -3.38 -17.77 -9.05
C LEU A 123 -2.96 -16.53 -8.27
N ILE A 124 -1.91 -15.88 -8.77
CA ILE A 124 -1.49 -14.54 -8.40
C ILE A 124 -2.03 -13.60 -9.47
N ASP A 125 -2.85 -12.66 -9.05
CA ASP A 125 -3.32 -11.53 -9.86
C ASP A 125 -2.38 -10.34 -9.63
N VAL A 126 -1.78 -9.87 -10.72
CA VAL A 126 -0.95 -8.68 -10.71
C VAL A 126 -1.60 -7.62 -11.59
N SER A 127 -2.01 -6.52 -10.96
CA SER A 127 -2.65 -5.40 -11.63
C SER A 127 -1.85 -4.13 -11.45
N VAL A 128 -1.88 -3.27 -12.47
CA VAL A 128 -1.19 -1.98 -12.45
C VAL A 128 -2.20 -0.86 -12.55
N THR A 129 -2.24 0.01 -11.55
CA THR A 129 -3.17 1.15 -11.51
C THR A 129 -2.86 2.12 -12.64
N GLY A 130 -3.90 2.61 -13.33
CA GLY A 130 -3.78 3.44 -14.53
C GLY A 130 -3.83 2.65 -15.85
N CYS A 131 -3.77 1.31 -15.78
CA CYS A 131 -3.97 0.42 -16.92
C CYS A 131 -5.18 -0.49 -16.68
N SER A 132 -5.93 -0.83 -17.73
CA SER A 132 -7.02 -1.83 -17.66
C SER A 132 -6.49 -3.27 -17.72
N PHE A 133 -5.19 -3.46 -17.50
CA PHE A 133 -4.49 -4.72 -17.68
C PHE A 133 -4.19 -5.33 -16.31
N SER A 134 -4.57 -6.60 -16.15
CA SER A 134 -4.20 -7.46 -15.03
C SER A 134 -3.74 -8.79 -15.61
N GLU A 135 -2.70 -9.37 -15.04
CA GLU A 135 -2.21 -10.68 -15.42
C GLU A 135 -2.35 -11.66 -14.27
N GLN A 136 -2.82 -12.86 -14.59
CA GLN A 136 -2.96 -13.94 -13.62
C GLN A 136 -2.04 -15.08 -14.00
N PHE A 137 -1.20 -15.50 -13.06
CA PHE A 137 -0.26 -16.59 -13.26
C PHE A 137 -0.10 -17.43 -12.00
N VAL A 138 0.42 -18.64 -12.16
CA VAL A 138 0.83 -19.51 -11.05
C VAL A 138 2.35 -19.60 -11.10
N PRO A 139 3.09 -19.27 -10.02
CA PRO A 139 4.53 -19.40 -9.99
C PRO A 139 4.97 -20.84 -10.26
N ASP A 140 6.04 -21.01 -11.04
CA ASP A 140 6.70 -22.30 -11.18
C ASP A 140 7.37 -22.70 -9.84
N SER A 141 7.24 -23.97 -9.49
CA SER A 141 7.90 -24.57 -8.32
C SER A 141 9.37 -24.94 -8.59
N ARG A 142 9.79 -24.95 -9.86
CA ARG A 142 11.11 -25.41 -10.29
C ARG A 142 12.05 -24.31 -10.79
N GLY A 143 11.55 -23.11 -11.00
CA GLY A 143 12.32 -22.01 -11.58
C GLY A 143 11.66 -20.66 -11.31
N ASP A 144 12.40 -19.59 -11.62
CA ASP A 144 11.91 -18.24 -11.46
C ASP A 144 10.79 -17.96 -12.46
N SER A 145 9.75 -17.30 -11.99
CA SER A 145 8.59 -16.93 -12.79
C SER A 145 8.68 -15.47 -13.16
N VAL A 146 8.56 -15.18 -14.45
CA VAL A 146 8.63 -13.82 -14.98
C VAL A 146 7.27 -13.41 -15.50
N VAL A 147 6.83 -12.22 -15.10
CA VAL A 147 5.56 -11.61 -15.51
C VAL A 147 5.85 -10.30 -16.22
N GLU A 148 5.25 -10.09 -17.39
CA GLU A 148 5.49 -8.91 -18.23
C GLU A 148 4.18 -8.17 -18.48
N ILE A 149 4.03 -7.04 -17.80
CA ILE A 149 2.82 -6.23 -17.88
C ILE A 149 3.05 -5.03 -18.80
N PRO A 150 2.44 -4.98 -20.00
CA PRO A 150 2.47 -3.79 -20.83
C PRO A 150 1.63 -2.68 -20.18
N ILE A 151 2.21 -1.49 -20.10
CA ILE A 151 1.58 -0.30 -19.56
C ILE A 151 1.70 0.86 -20.56
N SER A 152 0.63 1.64 -20.69
CA SER A 152 0.61 2.84 -21.51
C SER A 152 0.25 4.02 -20.63
N LEU A 153 1.24 4.86 -20.31
CA LEU A 153 1.03 6.04 -19.49
C LEU A 153 0.62 7.21 -20.36
N ASN A 154 -0.57 7.77 -20.13
CA ASN A 154 -1.07 8.95 -20.83
C ASN A 154 -1.36 10.08 -19.83
N ARG A 155 -0.52 11.14 -19.85
CA ARG A 155 -0.52 12.25 -18.87
C ARG A 155 -1.67 13.25 -19.01
N ASN A 156 -2.74 12.92 -19.73
CA ASN A 156 -3.97 13.72 -19.68
C ASN A 156 -4.76 13.53 -18.37
N ALA A 157 -4.28 12.66 -17.49
CA ALA A 157 -4.82 12.41 -16.17
C ALA A 157 -4.05 13.22 -15.10
N SER A 158 -4.66 13.41 -13.93
CA SER A 158 -4.23 14.25 -12.79
C SER A 158 -2.75 14.01 -12.42
N PRO A 159 -2.04 14.96 -11.79
CA PRO A 159 -0.69 14.71 -11.25
C PRO A 159 -0.58 13.50 -10.29
N GLU A 160 -1.69 13.05 -9.71
CA GLU A 160 -1.78 11.80 -8.93
C GLU A 160 -1.70 10.52 -9.79
N ASP A 161 -1.89 10.62 -11.10
CA ASP A 161 -1.83 9.51 -12.07
C ASP A 161 -0.41 9.24 -12.59
N ASN A 162 0.62 9.91 -12.03
CA ASN A 162 2.03 9.59 -12.32
C ASN A 162 2.58 8.46 -11.45
N LEU A 163 1.80 8.00 -10.46
CA LEU A 163 2.17 6.92 -9.57
C LEU A 163 1.70 5.58 -10.14
N ILE A 164 2.66 4.76 -10.57
CA ILE A 164 2.36 3.39 -10.98
C ILE A 164 2.26 2.55 -9.72
N THR A 165 1.08 1.98 -9.52
CA THR A 165 0.82 1.15 -8.36
C THR A 165 0.62 -0.29 -8.82
N ILE A 166 1.58 -1.15 -8.50
CA ILE A 166 1.51 -2.59 -8.78
C ILE A 166 0.87 -3.26 -7.58
N ARG A 167 -0.27 -3.91 -7.80
CA ARG A 167 -0.98 -4.66 -6.78
C ARG A 167 -0.83 -6.14 -7.07
N ILE A 168 -0.38 -6.87 -6.06
CA ILE A 168 -0.23 -8.32 -6.11
C ILE A 168 -1.24 -8.91 -5.14
N SER A 169 -2.10 -9.79 -5.63
CA SER A 169 -3.10 -10.48 -4.83
C SER A 169 -3.17 -11.98 -5.15
N SER A 170 -3.37 -12.81 -4.15
CA SER A 170 -3.60 -14.25 -4.28
C SER A 170 -4.62 -14.72 -3.22
N GLY A 171 -5.32 -15.81 -3.51
CA GLY A 171 -6.25 -16.43 -2.56
C GLY A 171 -5.56 -17.17 -1.41
N SER A 172 -4.26 -17.44 -1.55
CA SER A 172 -3.47 -18.18 -0.57
C SER A 172 -3.03 -17.25 0.55
N HIS A 173 -2.72 -17.83 1.71
CA HIS A 173 -2.07 -17.12 2.81
C HIS A 173 -0.54 -17.28 2.81
N ASP A 174 0.00 -17.98 1.81
CA ASP A 174 1.43 -18.26 1.71
C ASP A 174 2.19 -17.06 1.14
N LEU A 175 3.37 -16.81 1.70
CA LEU A 175 4.24 -15.71 1.27
C LEU A 175 4.83 -16.01 -0.10
N ILE A 176 4.83 -15.01 -0.97
CA ILE A 176 5.48 -15.08 -2.29
C ILE A 176 6.78 -14.30 -2.21
N MET A 177 7.85 -14.76 -2.86
CA MET A 177 9.11 -14.03 -2.91
C MET A 177 9.24 -13.29 -4.25
N LEU A 178 9.27 -11.97 -4.18
CA LEU A 178 9.58 -11.08 -5.30
C LEU A 178 11.06 -10.71 -5.25
N LYS A 179 11.79 -11.02 -6.32
CA LYS A 179 13.23 -10.77 -6.43
C LYS A 179 13.51 -9.39 -7.00
N GLU A 180 12.89 -9.10 -8.15
CA GLU A 180 13.21 -7.92 -8.96
C GLU A 180 11.98 -7.36 -9.66
N VAL A 181 12.00 -6.04 -9.86
CA VAL A 181 11.06 -5.30 -10.71
C VAL A 181 11.87 -4.42 -11.65
N THR A 182 11.61 -4.51 -12.96
CA THR A 182 12.26 -3.66 -13.96
C THR A 182 11.20 -2.99 -14.83
N VAL A 183 11.39 -1.70 -15.14
CA VAL A 183 10.53 -0.97 -16.09
C VAL A 183 11.32 -0.69 -17.36
N ASN A 184 10.95 -1.35 -18.45
CA ASN A 184 11.58 -1.18 -19.76
C ASN A 184 10.67 -0.39 -20.70
N ALA A 185 11.24 0.35 -21.64
CA ALA A 185 10.46 0.91 -22.74
C ALA A 185 9.94 -0.23 -23.63
N ALA A 186 8.66 -0.15 -24.03
CA ALA A 186 8.03 -1.12 -24.92
C ALA A 186 8.53 -1.01 -26.37
#